data_AF-A0A919PHA1-F1
#
_entry.id   AF-A0A919PHA1-F1
#
_cell.length_a   1.000
_cell.length_b   1.000
_cell.length_c   1.000
_cell.angle_alpha   90.00
_cell.angle_beta   90.00
_cell.angle_gamma   90.00
#
_symmetry.space_group_name_H-M   'P 1'
#
loop_
_entity.id
_entity.type
_entity.pdbx_description
1 polymer ?
#
loop_
_entity_poly.entity_id
_entity_poly.type
_entity_poly.pdbx_seq_one_letter_code
_entity_poly.pdbx_strand_id
1 'polypeptide(L)'
;MRRFLTAAVLVAIVGVTGACGDTTDDTASPGASTGTTKAATPASPPVDVAANTKDICAKAEAVITEADMTEAGKQVGYIIVARQQKNAAAEATAKTAIRAQIDTWNKQFGPLQSQAADPALRAALGTLITALTTLGSDDYLAGFKTTADLTKLEATLTTATDAMTKVCG
;
A
#
# COMPACT_ATOMS: atom_id res chain seq x y z
N MET A 1 7.64 34.42 -3.91
CA MET A 1 6.62 34.95 -4.84
C MET A 1 5.42 34.03 -4.79
N ARG A 2 4.23 34.59 -4.56
CA ARG A 2 2.95 33.88 -4.57
C ARG A 2 2.56 33.50 -6.02
N ARG A 3 1.62 32.53 -6.10
CA ARG A 3 0.75 32.13 -7.24
C ARG A 3 1.27 30.87 -7.97
N PHE A 4 0.49 29.81 -8.22
CA PHE A 4 -0.95 29.72 -8.44
C PHE A 4 -1.55 28.41 -7.87
N LEU A 5 -2.67 28.55 -7.15
CA LEU A 5 -3.68 27.50 -6.97
C LEU A 5 -4.35 27.23 -8.32
N THR A 6 -4.61 25.96 -8.64
CA THR A 6 -5.78 25.61 -9.48
C THR A 6 -6.46 24.40 -8.86
N ALA A 7 -7.53 24.70 -8.11
CA ALA A 7 -8.55 23.73 -7.75
C ALA A 7 -9.40 23.42 -8.99
N ALA A 8 -9.64 22.14 -9.28
CA ALA A 8 -10.71 21.71 -10.16
C ALA A 8 -11.68 20.86 -9.35
N VAL A 9 -12.89 21.41 -9.25
CA VAL A 9 -14.04 20.95 -8.47
C VAL A 9 -14.78 19.84 -9.23
N LEU A 10 -15.33 18.93 -8.43
CA LEU A 10 -16.43 17.98 -8.65
C LEU A 10 -17.40 18.24 -9.83
N VAL A 11 -17.93 17.12 -10.36
CA VAL A 11 -19.36 16.74 -10.44
C VAL A 11 -19.65 15.99 -11.74
N ALA A 12 -20.10 14.73 -11.64
CA ALA A 12 -21.30 14.23 -12.33
C ALA A 12 -21.64 12.83 -11.80
N ILE A 13 -22.42 12.77 -10.73
CA ILE A 13 -23.25 11.61 -10.38
C ILE A 13 -24.61 11.88 -11.03
N VAL A 14 -24.92 11.10 -12.07
CA VAL A 14 -26.26 10.90 -12.65
C VAL A 14 -26.23 9.45 -13.13
N GLY A 15 -27.18 8.57 -12.88
CA GLY A 15 -28.53 8.67 -12.36
C GLY A 15 -29.13 7.28 -12.53
N VAL A 16 -30.16 7.02 -11.76
CA VAL A 16 -30.70 5.71 -11.38
C VAL A 16 -31.71 5.21 -12.44
N THR A 17 -31.98 3.91 -12.41
CA THR A 17 -33.22 3.19 -12.85
C THR A 17 -33.58 3.03 -14.33
N GLY A 18 -33.82 1.75 -14.67
CA GLY A 18 -34.65 1.25 -15.76
C GLY A 18 -34.63 -0.28 -15.70
N ALA A 19 -35.32 -0.90 -14.74
CA ALA A 19 -36.65 -1.48 -14.92
C ALA A 19 -36.71 -2.48 -16.09
N CYS A 20 -36.70 -3.77 -15.74
CA CYS A 20 -37.26 -4.85 -16.55
C CYS A 20 -38.76 -4.58 -16.81
N GLY A 21 -39.27 -4.96 -17.98
CA GLY A 21 -40.71 -5.16 -18.20
C GLY A 21 -41.21 -4.79 -19.60
N ASP A 22 -41.27 -5.81 -20.46
CA ASP A 22 -42.22 -6.14 -21.55
C ASP A 22 -42.89 -5.00 -22.36
N THR A 23 -42.99 -5.05 -23.69
CA THR A 23 -43.75 -6.09 -24.42
C THR A 23 -43.40 -6.02 -25.91
N THR A 24 -42.95 -7.12 -26.50
CA THR A 24 -42.92 -7.33 -27.96
C THR A 24 -44.06 -8.27 -28.29
N ASP A 25 -45.07 -7.74 -28.97
CA ASP A 25 -46.07 -8.55 -29.65
C ASP A 25 -45.54 -8.82 -31.06
N ASP A 26 -45.18 -10.06 -31.36
CA ASP A 26 -45.38 -10.62 -32.69
C ASP A 26 -45.48 -12.15 -32.62
N THR A 27 -46.49 -12.65 -33.31
CA THR A 27 -47.06 -13.99 -33.20
C THR A 27 -46.43 -14.96 -34.21
N ALA A 28 -46.04 -16.17 -33.79
CA ALA A 28 -46.33 -17.45 -34.51
C ALA A 28 -45.72 -18.73 -33.84
N SER A 29 -46.61 -19.58 -33.31
CA SER A 29 -46.72 -21.07 -33.30
C SER A 29 -45.52 -22.04 -33.09
N PRO A 30 -45.79 -23.29 -32.61
CA PRO A 30 -44.94 -24.00 -31.64
C PRO A 30 -43.98 -25.04 -32.24
N GLY A 31 -42.86 -25.28 -31.55
CA GLY A 31 -42.00 -26.42 -31.84
C GLY A 31 -40.79 -26.59 -30.91
N ALA A 32 -40.85 -27.65 -30.11
CA ALA A 32 -39.74 -28.46 -29.56
C ALA A 32 -38.76 -27.89 -28.52
N SER A 33 -38.65 -28.64 -27.42
CA SER A 33 -37.68 -28.54 -26.33
C SER A 33 -36.22 -28.53 -26.80
N THR A 34 -35.42 -27.57 -26.32
CA THR A 34 -33.97 -27.77 -26.16
C THR A 34 -33.35 -26.80 -25.15
N GLY A 35 -32.70 -27.37 -24.12
CA GLY A 35 -31.56 -26.85 -23.36
C GLY A 35 -31.58 -25.40 -22.88
N THR A 36 -31.76 -25.20 -21.57
CA THR A 36 -31.32 -23.96 -20.91
C THR A 36 -29.80 -23.84 -20.98
N THR A 37 -29.30 -23.19 -22.02
CA THR A 37 -27.91 -22.73 -22.10
C THR A 37 -27.73 -21.63 -21.06
N LYS A 38 -27.09 -21.97 -19.94
CA LYS A 38 -26.67 -21.01 -18.90
C LYS A 38 -25.84 -19.93 -19.59
N ALA A 39 -26.37 -18.71 -19.68
CA ALA A 39 -25.66 -17.57 -20.20
C ALA A 39 -24.34 -17.41 -19.42
N ALA A 40 -23.22 -17.52 -20.11
CA ALA A 40 -21.91 -17.28 -19.52
C ALA A 40 -21.84 -15.79 -19.14
N THR A 41 -21.56 -15.53 -17.87
CA THR A 41 -21.26 -14.20 -17.35
C THR A 41 -20.12 -13.59 -18.19
N PRO A 42 -20.18 -12.31 -18.60
CA PRO A 42 -19.10 -11.70 -19.36
C PRO A 42 -17.79 -11.82 -18.57
N ALA A 43 -16.79 -12.50 -19.15
CA ALA A 43 -15.46 -12.53 -18.57
C ALA A 43 -14.93 -11.10 -18.55
N SER A 44 -14.62 -10.57 -17.37
CA SER A 44 -13.86 -9.32 -17.26
C SER A 44 -12.57 -9.45 -18.09
N PRO A 45 -12.15 -8.38 -18.78
CA PRO A 45 -10.92 -8.43 -19.56
C PRO A 45 -9.76 -8.87 -18.65
N PRO A 46 -8.82 -9.70 -19.15
CA PRO A 46 -7.68 -10.13 -18.37
C PRO A 46 -6.88 -8.89 -17.94
N VAL A 47 -6.55 -8.82 -16.66
CA VAL A 47 -5.67 -7.78 -16.12
C VAL A 47 -4.28 -8.00 -16.71
N ASP A 48 -3.71 -6.96 -17.32
CA ASP A 48 -2.31 -6.96 -17.72
C ASP A 48 -1.45 -6.91 -16.45
N VAL A 49 -0.98 -8.09 -16.04
CA VAL A 49 -0.18 -8.26 -14.81
C VAL A 49 1.12 -7.47 -14.90
N ALA A 50 1.78 -7.42 -16.06
CA ALA A 50 3.05 -6.73 -16.21
C ALA A 50 2.88 -5.20 -16.11
N ALA A 51 1.85 -4.65 -16.75
CA ALA A 51 1.52 -3.23 -16.65
C ALA A 51 1.13 -2.85 -15.21
N ASN A 52 0.33 -3.68 -14.53
CA ASN A 52 -0.03 -3.48 -13.13
C ASN A 52 1.19 -3.54 -12.21
N THR A 53 2.07 -4.54 -12.36
CA THR A 53 3.31 -4.66 -11.57
C THR A 53 4.14 -3.40 -11.71
N LYS A 54 4.35 -2.90 -12.93
CA LYS A 54 5.12 -1.67 -13.17
C LYS A 54 4.51 -0.44 -12.51
N ASP A 55 3.20 -0.26 -12.60
CA ASP A 55 2.48 0.85 -11.96
C ASP A 55 2.57 0.79 -10.42
N ILE A 56 2.38 -0.40 -9.84
CA ILE A 56 2.46 -0.59 -8.40
C ILE A 56 3.89 -0.42 -7.88
N CYS A 57 4.91 -0.88 -8.61
CA CYS A 57 6.31 -0.64 -8.29
C CYS A 57 6.64 0.86 -8.27
N ALA A 58 6.23 1.61 -9.30
CA ALA A 58 6.45 3.06 -9.34
C ALA A 58 5.74 3.78 -8.18
N LYS A 59 4.52 3.35 -7.82
CA LYS A 59 3.80 3.88 -6.65
C LYS A 59 4.52 3.54 -5.34
N ALA A 60 5.00 2.32 -5.20
CA ALA A 60 5.71 1.86 -4.01
C ALA A 60 7.02 2.64 -3.78
N GLU A 61 7.77 2.92 -4.84
CA GLU A 61 8.98 3.76 -4.79
C GLU A 61 8.66 5.20 -4.35
N ALA A 62 7.50 5.73 -4.72
CA ALA A 62 7.07 7.06 -4.33
C ALA A 62 6.60 7.17 -2.86
N VAL A 63 6.32 6.05 -2.19
CA VAL A 63 5.82 6.03 -0.79
C VAL A 63 6.93 6.30 0.23
N ILE A 64 8.12 5.76 0.03
CA ILE A 64 9.26 5.97 0.92
C ILE A 64 10.31 6.79 0.16
N THR A 65 10.45 8.06 0.53
CA THR A 65 11.54 8.89 0.03
C THR A 65 12.81 8.74 0.88
N GLU A 66 13.96 9.12 0.32
CA GLU A 66 15.21 9.21 1.08
C GLU A 66 15.08 10.16 2.28
N ALA A 67 14.29 11.22 2.13
CA ALA A 67 14.01 12.17 3.22
C ALA A 67 13.21 11.51 4.35
N ASP A 68 12.23 10.68 4.02
CA ASP A 68 11.44 9.94 5.01
C ASP A 68 12.29 8.92 5.77
N MET A 69 13.18 8.21 5.06
CA MET A 69 14.13 7.28 5.68
C MET A 69 15.13 8.00 6.59
N THR A 70 15.64 9.15 6.13
CA THR A 70 16.53 10.00 6.93
C THR A 70 15.84 10.45 8.21
N GLU A 71 14.58 10.88 8.12
CA GLU A 71 13.82 11.33 9.29
C GLU A 71 13.54 10.17 10.25
N ALA A 72 13.14 9.00 9.76
CA ALA A 72 13.00 7.81 10.59
C ALA A 72 14.31 7.46 11.32
N GLY A 73 15.45 7.52 10.62
CA GLY A 73 16.78 7.32 11.20
C GLY A 73 17.10 8.33 12.31
N LYS A 74 16.74 9.62 12.14
CA LYS A 74 16.88 10.63 13.19
C LYS A 74 16.05 10.29 14.43
N GLN A 75 14.82 9.83 14.26
CA GLN A 75 13.98 9.44 15.39
C GLN A 75 14.60 8.28 16.19
N VAL A 76 15.22 7.30 15.53
CA VAL A 76 16.00 6.26 16.22
C VAL A 76 17.20 6.86 16.96
N GLY A 77 17.91 7.80 16.34
CA GLY A 77 18.98 8.57 16.99
C GLY A 77 18.50 9.31 18.24
N TYR A 78 17.32 9.94 18.19
CA TYR A 78 16.73 10.61 19.34
C TYR A 78 16.33 9.64 20.46
N ILE A 79 15.84 8.44 20.14
CA ILE A 79 15.59 7.39 21.14
C ILE A 79 16.89 7.04 21.86
N ILE A 80 17.99 6.83 21.13
CA ILE A 80 19.30 6.50 21.69
C ILE A 80 19.80 7.62 22.62
N VAL A 81 19.77 8.87 22.16
CA VAL A 81 20.21 10.03 22.95
C VAL A 81 19.35 10.22 24.20
N ALA A 82 18.02 10.10 24.06
CA ALA A 82 17.10 10.21 25.19
C ALA A 82 17.37 9.16 26.26
N ARG A 83 17.67 7.92 25.88
CA ARG A 83 18.08 6.86 26.82
C ARG A 83 19.37 7.18 27.54
N GLN A 84 20.39 7.66 26.84
CA GLN A 84 21.66 8.05 27.44
C GLN A 84 21.48 9.18 28.46
N GLN A 85 20.56 10.10 28.19
CA GLN A 85 20.21 11.20 29.09
C GLN A 85 19.16 10.83 30.16
N LYS A 86 18.67 9.57 30.17
CA LYS A 86 17.57 9.11 31.03
C LYS A 86 16.30 9.97 30.91
N ASN A 87 16.04 10.52 29.73
CA ASN A 87 14.91 11.38 29.44
C ASN A 87 13.75 10.57 28.83
N ALA A 88 12.88 10.02 29.69
CA ALA A 88 11.76 9.20 29.27
C ALA A 88 10.74 9.95 28.38
N ALA A 89 10.56 11.26 28.59
CA ALA A 89 9.63 12.06 27.79
C ALA A 89 10.13 12.24 26.35
N ALA A 90 11.43 12.52 26.19
CA ALA A 90 12.05 12.61 24.86
C ALA A 90 12.05 11.25 24.15
N GLU A 91 12.31 10.15 24.87
CA GLU A 91 12.22 8.80 24.30
C GLU A 91 10.81 8.49 23.80
N ALA A 92 9.78 8.75 24.62
CA ALA A 92 8.38 8.52 24.26
C ALA A 92 7.96 9.37 23.04
N THR A 93 8.45 10.60 22.95
CA THR A 93 8.18 11.51 21.82
C THR A 93 8.77 10.94 20.53
N ALA A 94 10.04 10.54 20.55
CA ALA A 94 10.72 9.97 19.38
C ALA A 94 10.10 8.62 18.96
N LYS A 95 9.74 7.75 19.92
CA LYS A 95 8.99 6.51 19.65
C LYS A 95 7.63 6.77 19.00
N THR A 96 6.92 7.80 19.45
CA THR A 96 5.63 8.17 18.87
C THR A 96 5.80 8.68 17.43
N ALA A 97 6.80 9.52 17.19
CA ALA A 97 7.09 10.06 15.86
C ALA A 97 7.44 8.96 14.85
N ILE A 98 8.34 8.03 15.20
CA ILE A 98 8.69 6.94 14.29
C ILE A 98 7.51 6.00 14.02
N ARG A 99 6.67 5.73 15.02
CA ARG A 99 5.44 4.92 14.83
C ARG A 99 4.45 5.61 13.91
N ALA A 100 4.25 6.91 14.05
CA ALA A 100 3.36 7.66 13.18
C ALA A 100 3.84 7.64 11.72
N GLN A 101 5.16 7.72 11.49
CA GLN A 101 5.75 7.58 10.17
C GLN A 101 5.53 6.18 9.59
N ILE A 102 5.79 5.14 10.38
CA ILE A 102 5.58 3.74 9.99
C ILE A 102 4.12 3.45 9.67
N ASP A 103 3.19 3.93 10.49
CA ASP A 103 1.75 3.80 10.25
C ASP A 103 1.33 4.50 8.95
N THR A 104 1.92 5.66 8.65
CA THR A 104 1.70 6.38 7.39
C THR A 104 2.15 5.54 6.20
N TRP A 105 3.36 4.97 6.23
CA TRP A 105 3.84 4.09 5.17
C TRP A 105 2.98 2.83 5.02
N ASN A 106 2.63 2.17 6.13
CA ASN A 106 1.77 0.97 6.10
C ASN A 106 0.40 1.26 5.47
N LYS A 107 -0.20 2.42 5.77
CA LYS A 107 -1.47 2.86 5.16
C LYS A 107 -1.35 3.10 3.65
N GLN A 108 -0.16 3.47 3.16
CA GLN A 108 0.08 3.64 1.74
C GLN A 108 0.40 2.32 1.04
N PHE A 109 1.15 1.41 1.67
CA PHE A 109 1.48 0.10 1.10
C PHE A 109 0.33 -0.91 1.14
N GLY A 110 -0.53 -0.87 2.15
CA GLY A 110 -1.66 -1.82 2.27
C GLY A 110 -2.56 -1.85 1.02
N PRO A 111 -3.03 -0.69 0.52
CA PRO A 111 -3.76 -0.62 -0.74
C PRO A 111 -2.96 -1.16 -1.93
N LEU A 112 -1.67 -0.81 -2.04
CA LEU A 112 -0.80 -1.29 -3.12
C LEU A 112 -0.67 -2.82 -3.11
N GLN A 113 -0.53 -3.42 -1.93
CA GLN A 113 -0.49 -4.88 -1.77
C GLN A 113 -1.79 -5.51 -2.27
N SER A 114 -2.95 -4.94 -1.91
CA SER A 114 -4.25 -5.45 -2.37
C SER A 114 -4.49 -5.29 -3.87
N GLN A 115 -3.90 -4.26 -4.48
CA GLN A 115 -4.04 -3.92 -5.91
C GLN A 115 -3.02 -4.64 -6.81
N ALA A 116 -1.91 -5.13 -6.25
CA ALA A 116 -0.93 -5.91 -6.98
C ALA A 116 -1.57 -7.18 -7.53
N ALA A 117 -1.61 -7.33 -8.85
CA ALA A 117 -2.11 -8.53 -9.53
C ALA A 117 -1.10 -9.68 -9.43
N ASP A 118 0.19 -9.34 -9.49
CA ASP A 118 1.31 -10.29 -9.36
C ASP A 118 1.43 -10.80 -7.90
N PRO A 119 1.35 -12.12 -7.67
CA PRO A 119 1.53 -12.70 -6.34
C PRO A 119 2.92 -12.46 -5.74
N ALA A 120 3.98 -12.39 -6.55
CA ALA A 120 5.34 -12.11 -6.08
C ALA A 120 5.45 -10.68 -5.54
N LEU A 121 4.88 -9.70 -6.26
CA LEU A 121 4.82 -8.31 -5.81
C LEU A 121 4.01 -8.18 -4.52
N ARG A 122 2.87 -8.87 -4.45
CA ARG A 122 2.03 -8.90 -3.26
C ARG A 122 2.77 -9.45 -2.05
N ALA A 123 3.57 -10.50 -2.23
CA ALA A 123 4.40 -11.08 -1.18
C ALA A 123 5.55 -10.15 -0.75
N ALA A 124 6.20 -9.47 -1.70
CA ALA A 124 7.25 -8.49 -1.44
C ALA A 124 6.71 -7.30 -0.62
N LEU A 125 5.57 -6.73 -1.03
CA LEU A 125 4.88 -5.66 -0.29
C LEU A 125 4.45 -6.11 1.12
N GLY A 126 3.95 -7.34 1.25
CA GLY A 126 3.62 -7.91 2.57
C GLY A 126 4.83 -8.07 3.48
N THR A 127 5.99 -8.45 2.92
CA THR A 127 7.26 -8.52 3.65
C THR A 127 7.70 -7.13 4.11
N LEU A 128 7.58 -6.13 3.24
CA LEU A 128 7.88 -4.73 3.58
C LEU A 128 6.99 -4.20 4.71
N ILE A 129 5.68 -4.37 4.60
CA ILE A 129 4.72 -3.97 5.65
C ILE A 129 5.03 -4.68 6.98
N THR A 130 5.40 -5.96 6.93
CA THR A 130 5.79 -6.72 8.13
C THR A 130 7.07 -6.18 8.76
N ALA A 131 8.08 -5.87 7.94
CA ALA A 131 9.32 -5.26 8.40
C ALA A 131 9.05 -3.89 9.04
N LEU A 132 8.29 -3.02 8.38
CA LEU A 132 7.88 -1.71 8.89
C LEU A 132 7.11 -1.82 10.22
N THR A 133 6.18 -2.77 10.31
CA THR A 133 5.44 -3.02 11.56
C THR A 133 6.38 -3.47 12.68
N THR A 134 7.35 -4.33 12.36
CA THR A 134 8.38 -4.77 13.31
C THR A 134 9.22 -3.60 13.78
N LEU A 135 9.65 -2.73 12.86
CA LEU A 135 10.39 -1.50 13.13
C LEU A 135 9.69 -0.58 14.13
N GLY A 136 8.34 -0.52 14.08
CA GLY A 136 7.53 0.33 14.96
C GLY A 136 7.26 -0.27 16.33
N SER A 137 7.55 -1.56 16.53
CA SER A 137 7.27 -2.27 17.78
C SER A 137 8.13 -1.77 18.95
N ASP A 138 7.59 -1.80 20.16
CA ASP A 138 8.34 -1.46 21.37
C ASP A 138 9.56 -2.36 21.55
N ASP A 139 9.44 -3.66 21.26
CA ASP A 139 10.53 -4.63 21.41
C ASP A 139 11.69 -4.33 20.48
N TYR A 140 11.40 -4.01 19.21
CA TYR A 140 12.43 -3.65 18.26
C TYR A 140 13.08 -2.30 18.61
N LEU A 141 12.27 -1.30 18.98
CA LEU A 141 12.78 0.02 19.40
C LEU A 141 13.56 -0.06 20.73
N ALA A 142 13.26 -1.02 21.60
CA ALA A 142 14.03 -1.31 22.82
C ALA A 142 15.44 -1.84 22.51
N GLY A 143 15.64 -2.43 21.33
CA GLY A 143 16.93 -2.93 20.86
C GLY A 143 17.97 -1.85 20.57
N PHE A 144 17.57 -0.61 20.29
CA PHE A 144 18.50 0.49 19.96
C PHE A 144 19.07 1.16 21.21
N LYS A 145 20.28 0.78 21.60
CA LYS A 145 20.98 1.37 22.76
C LYS A 145 22.09 2.32 22.34
N THR A 146 22.67 2.05 21.17
CA THR A 146 23.83 2.76 20.64
C THR A 146 23.66 3.00 19.14
N THR A 147 24.47 3.89 18.57
CA THR A 147 24.50 4.09 17.11
C THR A 147 24.95 2.85 16.35
N ALA A 148 25.72 1.94 16.97
CA ALA A 148 26.10 0.67 16.36
C ALA A 148 24.87 -0.23 16.10
N ASP A 149 23.79 -0.06 16.88
CA ASP A 149 22.54 -0.80 16.67
C ASP A 149 21.80 -0.35 15.40
N LEU A 150 22.14 0.80 14.79
CA LEU A 150 21.54 1.25 13.53
C LEU A 150 21.78 0.26 12.38
N THR A 151 22.85 -0.54 12.44
CA THR A 151 23.09 -1.63 11.48
C THR A 151 21.94 -2.66 11.45
N LYS A 152 21.20 -2.83 12.56
CA LYS A 152 20.00 -3.71 12.61
C LYS A 152 18.85 -3.10 11.81
N LEU A 153 18.68 -1.78 11.89
CA LEU A 153 17.70 -1.01 11.12
C LEU A 153 17.96 -1.20 9.64
N GLU A 154 19.21 -0.97 9.24
CA GLU A 154 19.68 -1.14 7.85
C GLU A 154 19.43 -2.57 7.37
N ALA A 155 19.87 -3.59 8.11
CA ALA A 155 19.67 -4.98 7.70
C ALA A 155 18.19 -5.37 7.54
N THR A 156 17.32 -4.86 8.42
CA THR A 156 15.88 -5.11 8.36
C THR A 156 15.25 -4.46 7.12
N LEU A 157 15.64 -3.20 6.84
CA LEU A 157 15.17 -2.46 5.68
C LEU A 157 15.73 -3.05 4.38
N THR A 158 17.02 -3.38 4.31
CA THR A 158 17.65 -4.01 3.14
C THR A 158 16.97 -5.33 2.79
N THR A 159 16.70 -6.18 3.78
CA THR A 159 15.99 -7.46 3.53
C THR A 159 14.59 -7.22 2.94
N ALA A 160 13.89 -6.20 3.43
CA ALA A 160 12.56 -5.84 2.95
C ALA A 160 12.59 -5.22 1.54
N THR A 161 13.56 -4.35 1.26
CA THR A 161 13.71 -3.71 -0.04
C THR A 161 14.25 -4.66 -1.10
N ASP A 162 15.10 -5.63 -0.74
CA ASP A 162 15.62 -6.64 -1.69
C ASP A 162 14.50 -7.49 -2.29
N ALA A 163 13.44 -7.77 -1.51
CA ALA A 163 12.25 -8.45 -2.01
C ALA A 163 11.52 -7.61 -3.07
N MET A 164 11.45 -6.28 -2.87
CA MET A 164 10.87 -5.36 -3.84
C MET A 164 11.75 -5.23 -5.08
N THR A 165 13.07 -5.07 -4.92
CA THR A 165 14.03 -4.95 -6.03
C THR A 165 14.01 -6.17 -6.95
N LYS A 166 13.84 -7.38 -6.41
CA LYS A 166 13.73 -8.60 -7.23
C LYS A 166 12.50 -8.66 -8.13
N VAL A 167 11.45 -7.91 -7.79
CA VAL A 167 10.17 -7.91 -8.53
C VAL A 167 10.02 -6.66 -9.39
N CYS A 168 10.56 -5.52 -8.94
CA CYS A 168 10.44 -4.23 -9.59
C CYS A 168 11.66 -3.85 -10.46
N GLY A 169 12.80 -4.53 -10.27
CA GLY A 169 14.07 -4.26 -10.97
C GLY A 169 14.31 -5.10 -12.22
#